data_AF-A0A3D4YLC1-F1
#
_entry.id   AF-A0A3D4YLC1-F1
#
_cell.length_a   1.000
_cell.length_b   1.000
_cell.length_c   1.000
_cell.angle_alpha   90.00
_cell.angle_beta   90.00
_cell.angle_gamma   90.00
#
_symmetry.space_group_name_H-M   'P 1'
#
loop_
_entity.id
_entity.type
_entity.pdbx_description
1 polymer ?
#
loop_
_entity_poly.entity_id
_entity_poly.type
_entity_poly.pdbx_seq_one_letter_code
_entity_poly.pdbx_strand_id
1 'polypeptide(L)'
;MSPNTALSPHDHSQDCRIYSDRDRGRPAPFRDWRSGAGDDERRGWAGDEHECRSRAGIADRREPARDHWRRLSPCGERARDIAANRIGVVGYRSRFSAPECRRICELSLAAGPTNRSVSGGVAVPVSNPDGIRPRAHGPCRRGFTLIELAVVLVILGVAGSAIGLTLLRQQRFYRGAAELLYAREGVRDAIELLSTDIRGMSTADTAGLLADSAVELFASIGSSVVCQVAGTEIGLPSAVPFPGNTLTAFVTQPDTGDIVLFYRDSVESGSQWERHRIAGFTARSLAASCPASTGFTPPQDADAGTNGFLITLSTPLSSHFGRGAPVRFIRRGRYSLYHSTDGEWYLGYRRCNAVGSSVCGAIQPLSGPYRAYSSNPGSTGLLFEFFDELGGRLGAGSSPLTLARIDITARAESRHRLTVEGRTVMPADSGTVSVAVRNRRP
;
A
#
# COMPACT_ATOMS: atom_id res chain seq x y z
N MET A 1 -18.47 75.15 22.50
CA MET A 1 -18.01 74.44 23.72
C MET A 1 -16.80 73.61 23.35
N SER A 2 -15.65 73.91 23.97
CA SER A 2 -14.46 73.05 24.01
C SER A 2 -14.54 72.16 25.28
N PRO A 3 -13.63 71.19 25.56
CA PRO A 3 -12.32 70.96 24.92
C PRO A 3 -11.85 69.50 24.71
N ASN A 4 -10.72 69.35 24.00
CA ASN A 4 -9.64 68.34 24.11
C ASN A 4 -9.99 66.83 23.94
N THR A 5 -9.12 65.98 23.38
CA THR A 5 -7.66 65.88 23.63
C THR A 5 -6.91 65.29 22.43
N ALA A 6 -5.62 65.60 22.30
CA ALA A 6 -4.74 65.11 21.23
C ALA A 6 -3.78 64.00 21.71
N LEU A 7 -3.25 63.18 20.79
CA LEU A 7 -1.81 62.89 20.57
C LEU A 7 -1.56 61.58 19.79
N SER A 8 -0.62 61.66 18.86
CA SER A 8 0.15 60.58 18.22
C SER A 8 1.61 60.67 18.77
N PRO A 9 2.61 59.82 18.45
CA PRO A 9 2.64 58.68 17.52
C PRO A 9 3.37 57.42 18.04
N HIS A 10 3.64 56.47 17.13
CA HIS A 10 4.59 55.34 17.28
C HIS A 10 6.01 55.78 17.71
N ASP A 11 6.76 54.95 18.48
CA ASP A 11 7.81 54.05 17.94
C ASP A 11 8.52 53.12 19.00
N HIS A 12 9.03 51.99 18.49
CA HIS A 12 10.23 51.18 18.84
C HIS A 12 10.46 50.33 20.13
N SER A 13 11.09 49.16 19.86
CA SER A 13 12.00 48.33 20.71
C SER A 13 11.36 47.47 21.83
N GLN A 14 11.78 46.24 22.18
CA GLN A 14 12.87 45.30 21.79
C GLN A 14 12.50 43.87 22.32
N ASP A 15 13.14 42.73 22.05
CA ASP A 15 14.26 42.29 21.19
C ASP A 15 14.04 40.80 20.80
N CYS A 16 14.75 40.29 19.79
CA CYS A 16 15.08 38.86 19.65
C CYS A 16 16.38 38.66 18.85
N ARG A 17 17.53 38.67 19.53
CA ARG A 17 18.82 38.23 18.98
C ARG A 17 18.99 36.71 19.00
N ILE A 18 19.29 36.10 17.85
CA ILE A 18 20.18 34.91 17.78
C ILE A 18 21.22 35.12 16.65
N TYR A 19 22.44 34.66 16.93
CA TYR A 19 23.69 34.90 16.21
C TYR A 19 23.67 34.66 14.69
N SER A 20 24.28 35.60 13.96
CA SER A 20 25.00 35.32 12.72
C SER A 20 26.50 35.26 13.03
N ASP A 21 27.13 34.10 12.85
CA ASP A 21 28.59 34.01 12.83
C ASP A 21 29.11 33.99 11.38
N ARG A 22 30.19 34.71 11.11
CA ARG A 22 30.68 35.02 9.77
C ARG A 22 32.18 35.27 9.76
N ASP A 23 32.95 34.21 9.81
CA ASP A 23 34.40 34.30 9.63
C ASP A 23 34.83 34.17 8.16
N ARG A 24 35.78 35.02 7.75
CA ARG A 24 36.35 35.09 6.40
C ARG A 24 37.80 34.64 6.43
N GLY A 25 38.18 33.66 5.60
CA GLY A 25 39.46 32.93 5.76
C GLY A 25 40.35 32.72 4.53
N ARG A 26 40.47 33.72 3.63
CA ARG A 26 41.45 33.83 2.51
C ARG A 26 41.29 32.90 1.26
N PRO A 27 41.64 33.40 0.06
CA PRO A 27 41.87 32.60 -1.15
C PRO A 27 43.35 32.24 -1.34
N ALA A 28 43.63 31.19 -2.14
CA ALA A 28 44.94 30.90 -2.71
C ALA A 28 44.80 30.55 -4.22
N PRO A 29 45.78 30.86 -5.08
CA PRO A 29 45.57 30.90 -6.53
C PRO A 29 46.21 29.75 -7.33
N PHE A 30 45.71 29.59 -8.57
CA PHE A 30 46.41 29.16 -9.80
C PHE A 30 47.59 28.16 -9.73
N ARG A 31 47.37 26.95 -10.26
CA ARG A 31 48.23 26.18 -11.19
C ARG A 31 47.29 25.27 -11.98
N ASP A 32 47.02 25.52 -13.26
CA ASP A 32 47.90 25.24 -14.41
C ASP A 32 48.29 23.76 -14.49
N TRP A 33 47.57 23.00 -15.34
CA TRP A 33 47.96 21.68 -15.78
C TRP A 33 47.73 21.56 -17.29
N ARG A 34 48.82 21.26 -18.01
CA ARG A 34 48.86 21.21 -19.48
C ARG A 34 48.39 19.88 -20.04
N SER A 35 47.79 19.99 -21.22
CA SER A 35 47.82 19.07 -22.36
C SER A 35 48.75 17.84 -22.30
N GLY A 36 48.16 16.66 -22.50
CA GLY A 36 48.59 15.67 -23.51
C GLY A 36 47.30 15.25 -24.25
N ALA A 37 47.13 15.36 -25.56
CA ALA A 37 48.05 15.13 -26.69
C ALA A 37 48.55 13.68 -26.67
N GLY A 38 47.96 12.86 -27.55
CA GLY A 38 48.08 11.41 -27.60
C GLY A 38 47.31 10.89 -28.80
N ASP A 39 47.62 11.43 -29.98
CA ASP A 39 47.22 10.84 -31.25
C ASP A 39 47.90 9.47 -31.38
N ASP A 40 47.15 8.42 -31.72
CA ASP A 40 47.74 7.36 -32.53
C ASP A 40 46.72 6.77 -33.51
N GLU A 41 46.95 7.17 -34.74
CA GLU A 41 46.34 6.79 -35.99
C GLU A 41 46.64 5.31 -36.32
N ARG A 42 45.65 4.49 -36.75
CA ARG A 42 45.66 3.77 -38.06
C ARG A 42 44.78 2.53 -38.21
N ARG A 43 44.09 2.52 -39.37
CA ARG A 43 43.62 1.37 -40.20
C ARG A 43 42.58 0.44 -39.53
N GLY A 44 41.55 -0.03 -40.21
CA GLY A 44 41.18 -0.01 -41.65
C GLY A 44 40.32 -1.25 -41.94
N TRP A 45 39.97 -1.51 -43.21
CA TRP A 45 39.05 -2.59 -43.69
C TRP A 45 37.57 -2.29 -43.34
N ALA A 46 36.61 -2.06 -44.25
CA ALA A 46 36.37 -2.46 -45.65
C ALA A 46 35.99 -3.95 -45.83
N GLY A 47 34.85 -4.18 -46.51
CA GLY A 47 34.17 -5.48 -46.67
C GLY A 47 32.65 -5.30 -46.46
N ASP A 48 31.89 -4.88 -47.48
CA ASP A 48 31.13 -5.73 -48.43
C ASP A 48 29.73 -6.09 -47.87
N GLU A 49 28.67 -5.43 -48.33
CA GLU A 49 27.84 -5.87 -49.47
C GLU A 49 27.36 -7.34 -49.38
N HIS A 50 26.10 -7.52 -48.97
CA HIS A 50 25.29 -8.64 -49.44
C HIS A 50 23.81 -8.24 -49.59
N GLU A 51 23.45 -7.86 -50.82
CA GLU A 51 22.07 -7.84 -51.30
C GLU A 51 21.55 -9.28 -51.40
N CYS A 52 20.33 -9.55 -50.91
CA CYS A 52 19.63 -10.80 -51.22
C CYS A 52 18.13 -10.54 -51.46
N ARG A 53 17.75 -10.52 -52.75
CA ARG A 53 16.38 -10.32 -53.24
C ARG A 53 15.78 -11.63 -53.75
N SER A 54 14.60 -11.99 -53.24
CA SER A 54 13.62 -12.87 -53.91
C SER A 54 12.27 -12.68 -53.21
N ARG A 55 11.19 -12.15 -53.82
CA ARG A 55 10.30 -12.76 -54.85
C ARG A 55 9.88 -14.21 -54.53
N ALA A 56 8.64 -14.67 -54.72
CA ALA A 56 7.33 -14.04 -54.95
C ALA A 56 6.25 -15.18 -54.94
N GLY A 57 4.96 -14.86 -54.76
CA GLY A 57 3.83 -15.80 -54.91
C GLY A 57 2.82 -15.66 -53.77
N ILE A 58 1.62 -15.06 -53.89
CA ILE A 58 0.49 -15.16 -54.83
C ILE A 58 -0.56 -16.22 -54.42
N ALA A 59 -1.79 -15.73 -54.21
CA ALA A 59 -3.10 -16.40 -54.23
C ALA A 59 -3.43 -17.45 -53.15
N ASP A 60 -4.64 -17.62 -52.62
CA ASP A 60 -5.96 -16.95 -52.65
C ASP A 60 -6.90 -17.91 -51.87
N ARG A 61 -8.08 -17.42 -51.43
CA ARG A 61 -9.32 -18.17 -51.12
C ARG A 61 -9.49 -19.06 -49.87
N ARG A 62 -10.61 -18.72 -49.20
CA ARG A 62 -11.67 -19.59 -48.63
C ARG A 62 -11.59 -20.06 -47.17
N GLU A 63 -12.21 -19.25 -46.30
CA GLU A 63 -13.33 -19.72 -45.45
C GLU A 63 -14.50 -20.27 -46.32
N PRO A 64 -15.52 -20.99 -45.77
CA PRO A 64 -15.85 -21.15 -44.35
C PRO A 64 -16.14 -22.60 -43.89
N ALA A 65 -16.26 -22.81 -42.57
CA ALA A 65 -17.47 -23.39 -41.96
C ALA A 65 -17.35 -23.54 -40.43
N ARG A 66 -18.44 -23.22 -39.75
CA ARG A 66 -18.72 -23.49 -38.33
C ARG A 66 -18.58 -24.98 -38.01
N ASP A 67 -18.12 -25.32 -36.80
CA ASP A 67 -18.81 -26.40 -36.08
C ASP A 67 -18.77 -26.29 -34.56
N HIS A 68 -19.75 -26.97 -33.94
CA HIS A 68 -20.08 -26.97 -32.51
C HIS A 68 -19.03 -27.68 -31.64
N TRP A 69 -18.66 -27.11 -30.48
CA TRP A 69 -18.48 -27.90 -29.24
C TRP A 69 -18.82 -27.12 -27.96
N ARG A 70 -19.81 -27.61 -27.20
CA ARG A 70 -19.87 -27.40 -25.74
C ARG A 70 -19.01 -28.46 -25.07
N ARG A 71 -18.16 -28.08 -24.10
CA ARG A 71 -17.87 -28.90 -22.89
C ARG A 71 -17.06 -28.11 -21.84
N LEU A 72 -17.67 -28.03 -20.66
CA LEU A 72 -17.12 -28.20 -19.30
C LEU A 72 -15.63 -27.92 -19.03
N SER A 73 -15.40 -27.16 -17.96
CA SER A 73 -14.11 -26.98 -17.28
C SER A 73 -13.44 -28.29 -16.86
N PRO A 74 -12.12 -28.23 -16.65
CA PRO A 74 -11.51 -28.87 -15.49
C PRO A 74 -10.72 -27.88 -14.63
N CYS A 75 -10.99 -27.87 -13.32
CA CYS A 75 -9.97 -27.49 -12.35
C CYS A 75 -8.87 -28.57 -12.36
N GLY A 76 -7.59 -28.19 -12.41
CA GLY A 76 -6.50 -29.15 -12.48
C GLY A 76 -5.12 -28.50 -12.40
N GLU A 77 -4.52 -28.65 -11.24
CA GLU A 77 -3.11 -28.47 -10.86
C GLU A 77 -2.06 -28.29 -11.98
N ARG A 78 -1.21 -27.26 -11.84
CA ARG A 78 0.23 -27.39 -12.10
C ARG A 78 1.05 -26.58 -11.09
N ALA A 79 1.90 -27.29 -10.36
CA ALA A 79 3.02 -26.72 -9.62
C ALA A 79 4.32 -26.90 -10.42
N ARG A 80 5.36 -26.14 -10.04
CA ARG A 80 6.72 -26.12 -10.64
C ARG A 80 6.78 -25.38 -12.01
N ASP A 81 7.73 -24.47 -12.28
CA ASP A 81 8.90 -23.98 -11.52
C ASP A 81 9.07 -22.46 -11.71
N ILE A 82 9.59 -21.76 -10.69
CA ILE A 82 10.60 -20.69 -10.79
C ILE A 82 11.28 -20.61 -9.42
N ALA A 83 12.55 -20.97 -9.38
CA ALA A 83 13.42 -20.78 -8.21
C ALA A 83 14.25 -19.50 -8.38
N ALA A 84 14.87 -19.06 -7.29
CA ALA A 84 15.84 -17.97 -7.21
C ALA A 84 15.32 -16.54 -7.43
N ASN A 85 14.66 -15.99 -6.40
CA ASN A 85 15.01 -14.63 -5.99
C ASN A 85 15.12 -14.56 -4.45
N ARG A 86 16.29 -14.13 -3.94
CA ARG A 86 16.58 -14.14 -2.50
C ARG A 86 15.86 -12.96 -1.82
N ILE A 87 14.70 -13.23 -1.22
CA ILE A 87 14.14 -12.33 -0.21
C ILE A 87 14.94 -12.50 1.08
N GLY A 88 15.79 -11.53 1.39
CA GLY A 88 16.45 -11.43 2.68
C GLY A 88 15.46 -11.00 3.77
N VAL A 89 14.70 -11.94 4.32
CA VAL A 89 13.86 -11.70 5.49
C VAL A 89 14.76 -11.55 6.71
N VAL A 90 15.02 -10.30 7.12
CA VAL A 90 15.72 -10.00 8.39
C VAL A 90 14.82 -10.42 9.56
N GLY A 91 15.41 -11.10 10.54
CA GLY A 91 14.68 -11.96 11.46
C GLY A 91 13.67 -11.27 12.38
N TYR A 92 12.47 -11.86 12.46
CA TYR A 92 11.43 -11.53 13.43
C TYR A 92 11.88 -11.90 14.86
N ARG A 93 12.45 -10.94 15.61
CA ARG A 93 12.83 -11.13 17.02
C ARG A 93 11.62 -10.97 17.95
N SER A 94 10.78 -12.00 18.04
CA SER A 94 9.79 -12.09 19.13
C SER A 94 10.48 -12.29 20.49
N ARG A 95 10.58 -11.24 21.30
CA ARG A 95 10.94 -11.38 22.73
C ARG A 95 9.73 -11.87 23.54
N PHE A 96 9.46 -13.16 23.46
CA PHE A 96 8.64 -13.87 24.45
C PHE A 96 9.39 -15.11 24.93
N SER A 97 9.95 -15.02 26.15
CA SER A 97 10.42 -16.18 26.90
C SER A 97 9.22 -16.93 27.46
N ALA A 98 8.88 -18.08 26.88
CA ALA A 98 7.86 -18.95 27.44
C ALA A 98 8.38 -19.62 28.73
N PRO A 99 7.61 -19.69 29.82
CA PRO A 99 7.95 -20.51 30.97
C PRO A 99 7.75 -21.99 30.64
N GLU A 100 8.72 -22.78 31.08
CA GLU A 100 8.76 -24.23 30.94
C GLU A 100 7.66 -24.89 31.78
N CYS A 101 6.78 -25.69 31.16
CA CYS A 101 5.74 -26.45 31.88
C CYS A 101 5.86 -27.94 31.54
N ARG A 102 6.24 -28.74 32.53
CA ARG A 102 6.71 -30.13 32.36
C ARG A 102 5.77 -31.11 33.07
N ARG A 103 5.08 -31.93 32.26
CA ARG A 103 4.48 -33.27 32.50
C ARG A 103 3.75 -33.60 33.83
N ILE A 104 2.56 -34.19 33.68
CA ILE A 104 1.95 -35.38 34.35
C ILE A 104 0.45 -35.35 33.97
N CYS A 105 -0.25 -36.40 33.52
CA CYS A 105 0.12 -37.79 33.19
C CYS A 105 -0.70 -38.32 32.00
N GLU A 106 -0.37 -39.53 31.54
CA GLU A 106 -1.09 -40.30 30.51
C GLU A 106 -2.52 -40.70 30.95
N LEU A 107 -3.44 -40.84 29.98
CA LEU A 107 -4.19 -42.09 29.77
C LEU A 107 -5.01 -42.09 28.46
N SER A 108 -4.68 -43.04 27.59
CA SER A 108 -5.48 -43.71 26.56
C SER A 108 -6.64 -42.99 25.86
N LEU A 109 -6.46 -42.73 24.56
CA LEU A 109 -7.54 -42.64 23.58
C LEU A 109 -7.19 -43.47 22.34
N ALA A 110 -8.00 -44.49 22.06
CA ALA A 110 -7.85 -45.37 20.90
C ALA A 110 -8.94 -45.09 19.85
N ALA A 111 -8.58 -45.34 18.59
CA ALA A 111 -9.47 -45.65 17.47
C ALA A 111 -10.62 -44.68 17.11
N GLY A 112 -10.34 -43.82 16.14
CA GLY A 112 -10.88 -44.04 14.79
C GLY A 112 -12.16 -43.30 14.37
N PRO A 113 -12.41 -43.14 13.04
CA PRO A 113 -13.32 -42.12 12.52
C PRO A 113 -14.54 -42.68 11.75
N THR A 114 -15.57 -41.86 11.51
CA THR A 114 -16.28 -41.82 10.21
C THR A 114 -17.12 -40.56 10.00
N ASN A 115 -17.16 -40.08 8.75
CA ASN A 115 -18.11 -39.08 8.24
C ASN A 115 -19.53 -39.64 8.08
N ARG A 116 -20.56 -38.78 8.16
CA ARG A 116 -21.75 -38.72 7.28
C ARG A 116 -22.54 -37.43 7.58
N SER A 117 -22.75 -36.54 6.61
CA SER A 117 -23.76 -36.62 5.53
C SER A 117 -25.19 -36.39 6.04
N VAL A 118 -25.63 -35.13 6.01
CA VAL A 118 -27.03 -34.74 6.26
C VAL A 118 -27.73 -34.50 4.92
N SER A 119 -28.65 -35.38 4.54
CA SER A 119 -29.57 -35.21 3.39
C SER A 119 -30.73 -36.19 3.52
N GLY A 120 -31.94 -35.76 3.16
CA GLY A 120 -33.11 -36.65 2.97
C GLY A 120 -34.08 -36.68 4.15
N GLY A 121 -35.14 -35.89 4.08
CA GLY A 121 -36.35 -36.08 4.87
C GLY A 121 -37.36 -36.96 4.12
N VAL A 122 -38.24 -37.64 4.86
CA VAL A 122 -39.47 -38.26 4.34
C VAL A 122 -40.57 -38.06 5.39
N ALA A 123 -41.76 -37.66 4.94
CA ALA A 123 -42.97 -37.61 5.75
C ALA A 123 -43.90 -38.78 5.38
N VAL A 124 -44.54 -39.40 6.39
CA VAL A 124 -45.68 -40.32 6.21
C VAL A 124 -46.67 -40.11 7.36
N PRO A 125 -47.97 -39.90 7.10
CA PRO A 125 -49.01 -39.78 8.12
C PRO A 125 -49.79 -41.10 8.37
N VAL A 126 -50.45 -41.20 9.54
CA VAL A 126 -51.87 -41.63 9.77
C VAL A 126 -52.41 -42.80 8.91
N SER A 127 -53.00 -43.91 9.40
CA SER A 127 -53.51 -44.35 10.72
C SER A 127 -53.94 -45.83 10.67
N ASN A 128 -53.99 -46.55 11.81
CA ASN A 128 -55.20 -47.30 12.24
C ASN A 128 -55.11 -47.80 13.71
N PRO A 129 -56.23 -48.21 14.34
CA PRO A 129 -56.36 -48.29 15.80
C PRO A 129 -56.28 -49.73 16.37
N ASP A 130 -56.68 -49.80 17.64
CA ASP A 130 -57.04 -50.98 18.43
C ASP A 130 -55.92 -51.83 19.06
N GLY A 131 -55.84 -51.74 20.40
CA GLY A 131 -56.14 -52.99 21.11
C GLY A 131 -55.37 -53.36 22.36
N ILE A 132 -54.54 -52.50 23.00
CA ILE A 132 -53.94 -52.85 24.31
C ILE A 132 -54.31 -51.83 25.39
N ARG A 133 -54.93 -52.36 26.47
CA ARG A 133 -55.58 -51.61 27.54
C ARG A 133 -54.56 -50.88 28.43
N PRO A 134 -54.81 -49.62 28.83
CA PRO A 134 -53.90 -48.88 29.70
C PRO A 134 -53.96 -49.40 31.14
N ARG A 135 -52.89 -50.03 31.62
CA ARG A 135 -52.62 -50.11 33.07
C ARG A 135 -52.08 -48.77 33.53
N ALA A 136 -52.99 -47.85 33.82
CA ALA A 136 -52.70 -46.56 34.44
C ALA A 136 -52.16 -46.77 35.88
N HIS A 137 -50.88 -47.12 36.00
CA HIS A 137 -50.10 -46.74 37.16
C HIS A 137 -49.83 -45.25 37.02
N GLY A 138 -50.81 -44.43 37.42
CA GLY A 138 -50.58 -42.99 37.55
C GLY A 138 -49.36 -42.81 38.46
N PRO A 139 -48.30 -42.12 38.02
CA PRO A 139 -47.14 -41.93 38.87
C PRO A 139 -47.61 -41.20 40.12
N CYS A 140 -47.57 -41.88 41.27
CA CYS A 140 -47.82 -41.26 42.56
C CYS A 140 -46.91 -40.03 42.61
N ARG A 141 -47.50 -38.84 42.65
CA ARG A 141 -46.78 -37.58 42.77
C ARG A 141 -46.14 -37.53 44.15
N ARG A 142 -44.98 -38.18 44.28
CA ARG A 142 -44.09 -38.03 45.42
C ARG A 142 -43.70 -36.56 45.44
N GLY A 143 -44.19 -35.83 46.44
CA GLY A 143 -43.76 -34.46 46.66
C GLY A 143 -42.25 -34.45 46.90
N PHE A 144 -41.56 -33.51 46.25
CA PHE A 144 -40.13 -33.29 46.52
C PHE A 144 -39.92 -33.06 48.01
N THR A 145 -38.95 -33.76 48.58
CA THR A 145 -38.61 -33.55 49.99
C THR A 145 -37.84 -32.23 50.12
N LEU A 146 -38.03 -31.52 51.24
CA LEU A 146 -37.38 -30.22 51.46
C LEU A 146 -35.84 -30.34 51.42
N ILE A 147 -35.31 -31.48 51.89
CA ILE A 147 -33.87 -31.79 51.83
C ILE A 147 -33.35 -32.01 50.39
N GLU A 148 -34.16 -32.58 49.49
CA GLU A 148 -33.80 -32.77 48.08
C GLU A 148 -33.68 -31.42 47.36
N LEU A 149 -34.61 -30.49 47.60
CA LEU A 149 -34.52 -29.12 47.11
C LEU A 149 -33.30 -28.38 47.68
N ALA A 150 -32.98 -28.57 48.97
CA ALA A 150 -31.80 -27.97 49.58
C ALA A 150 -30.49 -28.46 48.93
N VAL A 151 -30.36 -29.77 48.68
CA VAL A 151 -29.19 -30.35 47.99
C VAL A 151 -29.09 -29.82 46.54
N VAL A 152 -30.19 -29.76 45.80
CA VAL A 152 -30.21 -29.21 44.43
C VAL A 152 -29.75 -27.74 44.41
N LEU A 153 -30.21 -26.91 45.35
CA LEU A 153 -29.79 -25.51 45.46
C LEU A 153 -28.29 -25.36 45.74
N VAL A 154 -27.72 -26.19 46.61
CA VAL A 154 -26.26 -26.19 46.88
C VAL A 154 -25.47 -26.58 45.63
N ILE A 155 -25.88 -27.63 44.92
CA ILE A 155 -25.20 -28.07 43.68
C ILE A 155 -25.28 -26.99 42.60
N LEU A 156 -26.45 -26.36 42.41
CA LEU A 156 -26.63 -25.25 41.47
C LEU A 156 -25.76 -24.04 41.85
N GLY A 157 -25.62 -23.73 43.14
CA GLY A 157 -24.74 -22.66 43.63
C GLY A 157 -23.26 -22.90 43.30
N VAL A 158 -22.77 -24.12 43.52
CA VAL A 158 -21.38 -24.50 43.20
C VAL A 158 -21.14 -24.52 41.69
N ALA A 159 -22.03 -25.15 40.91
CA ALA A 159 -21.92 -25.21 39.46
C ALA A 159 -22.01 -23.82 38.81
N GLY A 160 -22.98 -22.99 39.23
CA GLY A 160 -23.14 -21.62 38.78
C GLY A 160 -21.92 -20.75 39.10
N SER A 161 -21.32 -20.92 40.28
CA SER A 161 -20.07 -20.23 40.66
C SER A 161 -18.89 -20.64 39.80
N ALA A 162 -18.73 -21.94 39.52
CA ALA A 162 -17.66 -22.45 38.65
C ALA A 162 -17.80 -21.93 37.20
N ILE A 163 -19.03 -21.92 36.66
CA ILE A 163 -19.34 -21.38 35.34
C ILE A 163 -19.09 -19.85 35.30
N GLY A 164 -19.55 -19.10 36.31
CA GLY A 164 -19.30 -17.67 36.41
C GLY A 164 -17.81 -17.31 36.44
N LEU A 165 -17.01 -18.01 37.25
CA LEU A 165 -15.56 -17.80 37.32
C LEU A 165 -14.83 -18.14 36.02
N THR A 166 -15.26 -19.18 35.30
CA THR A 166 -14.66 -19.55 34.01
C THR A 166 -15.02 -18.57 32.89
N LEU A 167 -16.28 -18.12 32.82
CA LEU A 167 -16.72 -17.07 31.88
C LEU A 167 -15.97 -15.74 32.10
N LEU A 168 -15.79 -15.31 33.35
CA LEU A 168 -15.03 -14.09 33.67
C LEU A 168 -13.55 -14.19 33.26
N ARG A 169 -12.94 -15.39 33.40
CA ARG A 169 -11.57 -15.64 32.91
C ARG A 169 -11.51 -15.59 31.38
N GLN A 170 -12.46 -16.23 30.68
CA GLN A 170 -12.56 -16.18 29.22
C GLN A 170 -12.73 -14.75 28.71
N GLN A 171 -13.62 -13.95 29.28
CA GLN A 171 -13.83 -12.55 28.87
C GLN A 171 -12.56 -11.70 29.00
N ARG A 172 -11.79 -11.86 30.10
CA ARG A 172 -10.50 -11.17 30.28
C ARG A 172 -9.46 -11.64 29.26
N PHE A 173 -9.39 -12.95 29.00
CA PHE A 173 -8.50 -13.51 28.00
C PHE A 173 -8.81 -12.98 26.59
N TYR A 174 -10.08 -12.99 26.17
CA TYR A 174 -10.48 -12.49 24.85
C TYR A 174 -10.22 -10.99 24.68
N ARG A 175 -10.47 -10.16 25.71
CA ARG A 175 -10.09 -8.73 25.67
C ARG A 175 -8.57 -8.56 25.53
N GLY A 176 -7.79 -9.34 26.27
CA GLY A 176 -6.33 -9.29 26.17
C GLY A 176 -5.78 -9.75 24.82
N ALA A 177 -6.39 -10.78 24.23
CA ALA A 177 -6.06 -11.24 22.89
C ALA A 177 -6.41 -10.17 21.82
N ALA A 178 -7.56 -9.51 21.94
CA ALA A 178 -7.98 -8.44 21.02
C ALA A 178 -7.01 -7.23 21.06
N GLU A 179 -6.65 -6.73 22.24
CA GLU A 179 -5.67 -5.62 22.38
C GLU A 179 -4.30 -5.96 21.77
N LEU A 180 -3.83 -7.21 21.94
CA LEU A 180 -2.58 -7.67 21.31
C LEU A 180 -2.71 -7.80 19.78
N LEU A 181 -3.89 -8.18 19.26
CA LEU A 181 -4.14 -8.27 17.83
C LEU A 181 -4.17 -6.87 17.19
N TYR A 182 -4.86 -5.89 17.79
CA TYR A 182 -4.89 -4.51 17.28
C TYR A 182 -3.50 -3.88 17.18
N ALA A 183 -2.63 -4.07 18.17
CA ALA A 183 -1.25 -3.57 18.10
C ALA A 183 -0.45 -4.22 16.94
N ARG A 184 -0.69 -5.51 16.66
CA ARG A 184 -0.02 -6.24 15.55
C ARG A 184 -0.55 -5.84 14.18
N GLU A 185 -1.86 -5.62 14.07
CA GLU A 185 -2.55 -5.17 12.87
C GLU A 185 -1.99 -3.81 12.43
N GLY A 186 -2.01 -2.81 13.32
CA GLY A 186 -1.46 -1.49 13.01
C GLY A 186 0.03 -1.51 12.58
N VAL A 187 0.89 -2.35 13.16
CA VAL A 187 2.28 -2.49 12.70
C VAL A 187 2.37 -3.09 11.30
N ARG A 188 1.55 -4.09 10.98
CA ARG A 188 1.52 -4.74 9.66
C ARG A 188 1.00 -3.81 8.57
N ASP A 189 -0.10 -3.12 8.84
CA ASP A 189 -0.74 -2.22 7.87
C ASP A 189 0.22 -1.09 7.43
N ALA A 190 0.92 -0.46 8.39
CA ALA A 190 1.94 0.54 8.06
C ALA A 190 3.09 -0.04 7.24
N ILE A 191 3.57 -1.24 7.57
CA ILE A 191 4.67 -1.89 6.85
C ILE A 191 4.25 -2.27 5.43
N GLU A 192 3.06 -2.82 5.25
CA GLU A 192 2.53 -3.20 3.93
C GLU A 192 2.29 -1.97 3.05
N LEU A 193 1.60 -0.96 3.58
CA LEU A 193 1.27 0.27 2.85
C LEU A 193 2.53 1.07 2.50
N LEU A 194 3.39 1.37 3.49
CA LEU A 194 4.60 2.15 3.24
C LEU A 194 5.58 1.40 2.34
N SER A 195 5.74 0.08 2.50
CA SER A 195 6.65 -0.68 1.62
C SER A 195 6.14 -0.79 0.18
N THR A 196 4.83 -0.83 -0.04
CA THR A 196 4.23 -0.82 -1.38
C THR A 196 4.50 0.51 -2.08
N ASP A 197 4.20 1.64 -1.42
CA ASP A 197 4.42 2.98 -1.97
C ASP A 197 5.91 3.30 -2.18
N ILE A 198 6.77 2.94 -1.24
CA ILE A 198 8.22 3.17 -1.33
C ILE A 198 8.86 2.31 -2.43
N ARG A 199 8.36 1.10 -2.69
CA ARG A 199 8.77 0.29 -3.86
C ARG A 199 8.31 0.90 -5.19
N GLY A 200 7.21 1.65 -5.17
CA GLY A 200 6.68 2.37 -6.32
C GLY A 200 7.40 3.69 -6.62
N MET A 201 8.16 4.27 -5.67
CA MET A 201 8.87 5.52 -5.91
C MET A 201 10.06 5.34 -6.87
N SER A 202 10.43 6.45 -7.52
CA SER A 202 11.73 6.65 -8.17
C SER A 202 12.45 7.80 -7.47
N THR A 203 13.78 7.72 -7.28
CA THR A 203 14.53 8.86 -6.70
C THR A 203 14.49 10.07 -7.63
N ALA A 204 14.48 9.85 -8.94
CA ALA A 204 14.33 10.89 -9.94
C ALA A 204 13.01 11.64 -9.74
N ASP A 205 11.94 10.96 -9.36
CA ASP A 205 10.59 11.52 -9.16
C ASP A 205 10.44 12.36 -7.89
N THR A 206 11.53 12.63 -7.16
CA THR A 206 11.65 13.59 -6.05
C THR A 206 11.09 13.08 -4.70
N ALA A 207 11.84 12.23 -4.02
CA ALA A 207 11.61 11.97 -2.60
C ALA A 207 12.01 13.20 -1.75
N GLY A 208 11.14 13.63 -0.84
CA GLY A 208 11.45 14.68 0.14
C GLY A 208 12.02 14.06 1.43
N LEU A 209 13.33 14.19 1.65
CA LEU A 209 14.00 13.78 2.88
C LEU A 209 13.72 14.79 4.00
N LEU A 210 12.60 14.61 4.70
CA LEU A 210 12.09 15.57 5.69
C LEU A 210 12.63 15.38 7.11
N ALA A 211 12.42 14.19 7.70
CA ALA A 211 12.68 13.92 9.11
C ALA A 211 12.75 12.42 9.39
N ASP A 212 13.06 12.06 10.64
CA ASP A 212 13.00 10.70 11.17
C ASP A 212 11.57 10.15 11.32
N SER A 213 10.56 11.00 11.39
CA SER A 213 9.16 10.66 11.68
C SER A 213 8.20 11.00 10.53
N ALA A 214 8.73 11.50 9.41
CA ALA A 214 7.97 11.82 8.21
C ALA A 214 8.79 11.66 6.92
N VAL A 215 8.13 11.18 5.86
CA VAL A 215 8.69 11.08 4.51
C VAL A 215 7.73 11.68 3.49
N GLU A 216 8.26 12.43 2.53
CA GLU A 216 7.53 12.84 1.33
C GLU A 216 7.99 12.01 0.14
N LEU A 217 7.03 11.52 -0.65
CA LEU A 217 7.29 10.72 -1.85
C LEU A 217 6.23 10.96 -2.90
N PHE A 218 6.51 10.51 -4.12
CA PHE A 218 5.54 10.44 -5.20
C PHE A 218 5.07 8.99 -5.36
N ALA A 219 3.79 8.76 -5.07
CA ALA A 219 3.13 7.46 -5.23
C ALA A 219 2.53 7.36 -6.64
N SER A 220 2.56 6.16 -7.24
CA SER A 220 1.95 5.89 -8.54
C SER A 220 0.43 5.76 -8.38
N ILE A 221 -0.35 6.68 -8.95
CA ILE A 221 -1.82 6.62 -8.89
C ILE A 221 -2.45 6.00 -10.14
N GLY A 222 -1.67 5.78 -11.19
CA GLY A 222 -2.12 5.07 -12.38
C GLY A 222 -1.11 5.08 -13.54
N SER A 223 -1.52 4.48 -14.64
CA SER A 223 -0.78 4.41 -15.90
C SER A 223 -1.74 4.41 -17.09
N SER A 224 -1.27 4.91 -18.23
CA SER A 224 -2.02 4.90 -19.50
C SER A 224 -1.06 4.88 -20.70
N VAL A 225 -1.58 5.04 -21.91
CA VAL A 225 -0.82 5.29 -23.14
C VAL A 225 -1.41 6.48 -23.89
N VAL A 226 -0.56 7.25 -24.60
CA VAL A 226 -1.02 8.38 -25.42
C VAL A 226 -1.79 7.86 -26.64
N CYS A 227 -3.08 8.13 -26.76
CA CYS A 227 -3.81 7.87 -28.01
C CYS A 227 -3.63 9.00 -29.04
N GLN A 228 -3.68 10.26 -28.58
CA GLN A 228 -3.59 11.44 -29.42
C GLN A 228 -3.01 12.63 -28.64
N VAL A 229 -2.41 13.57 -29.38
CA VAL A 229 -1.82 14.82 -28.85
C VAL A 229 -2.36 15.99 -29.67
N ALA A 230 -2.95 16.97 -29.02
CA ALA A 230 -3.50 18.19 -29.61
C ALA A 230 -3.06 19.41 -28.78
N GLY A 231 -1.82 19.87 -28.99
CA GLY A 231 -1.23 20.95 -28.21
C GLY A 231 -1.01 20.56 -26.75
N THR A 232 -1.82 21.12 -25.84
CA THR A 232 -1.85 20.75 -24.42
C THR A 232 -2.87 19.66 -24.09
N GLU A 233 -3.77 19.30 -25.01
CA GLU A 233 -4.75 18.23 -24.79
C GLU A 233 -4.18 16.86 -25.21
N ILE A 234 -4.13 15.92 -24.26
CA ILE A 234 -3.67 14.54 -24.45
C ILE A 234 -4.86 13.60 -24.25
N GLY A 235 -5.17 12.80 -25.25
CA GLY A 235 -6.23 11.81 -25.18
C GLY A 235 -5.72 10.42 -24.81
N LEU A 236 -6.47 9.73 -23.96
CA LEU A 236 -6.17 8.41 -23.40
C LEU A 236 -7.30 7.41 -23.71
N PRO A 237 -6.99 6.10 -23.80
CA PRO A 237 -8.00 5.06 -23.99
C PRO A 237 -8.83 4.83 -22.72
N SER A 238 -9.93 4.08 -22.85
CA SER A 238 -10.79 3.74 -21.72
C SER A 238 -10.07 2.93 -20.64
N ALA A 239 -10.56 3.04 -19.41
CA ALA A 239 -10.19 2.15 -18.30
C ALA A 239 -11.02 0.85 -18.26
N VAL A 240 -12.08 0.75 -19.07
CA VAL A 240 -12.81 -0.50 -19.26
C VAL A 240 -11.90 -1.49 -20.01
N PRO A 241 -11.77 -2.75 -19.57
CA PRO A 241 -10.94 -3.73 -20.27
C PRO A 241 -11.43 -3.98 -21.69
N PHE A 242 -10.55 -3.74 -22.67
CA PHE A 242 -10.72 -4.30 -24.01
C PHE A 242 -10.49 -5.82 -23.92
N PRO A 243 -11.14 -6.67 -24.74
CA PRO A 243 -10.89 -8.12 -24.77
C PRO A 243 -9.40 -8.46 -24.96
N GLY A 244 -8.72 -8.72 -23.84
CA GLY A 244 -7.30 -9.07 -23.76
C GLY A 244 -6.39 -8.03 -23.11
N ASN A 245 -6.73 -6.72 -23.11
CA ASN A 245 -5.80 -5.66 -22.67
C ASN A 245 -6.51 -4.50 -21.94
N THR A 246 -5.94 -4.04 -20.83
CA THR A 246 -6.33 -2.78 -20.16
C THR A 246 -5.21 -1.76 -20.36
N LEU A 247 -5.45 -0.75 -21.21
CA LEU A 247 -4.45 0.26 -21.57
C LEU A 247 -4.42 1.46 -20.61
N THR A 248 -5.50 1.72 -19.88
CA THR A 248 -5.57 2.75 -18.83
C THR A 248 -5.98 2.11 -17.52
N ALA A 249 -5.24 2.37 -16.45
CA ALA A 249 -5.57 1.91 -15.10
C ALA A 249 -5.29 3.01 -14.08
N PHE A 250 -6.27 3.31 -13.23
CA PHE A 250 -6.17 4.29 -12.15
C PHE A 250 -6.54 3.65 -10.82
N VAL A 251 -5.67 3.80 -9.82
CA VAL A 251 -5.97 3.50 -8.40
C VAL A 251 -6.84 4.61 -7.82
N THR A 252 -6.63 5.86 -8.27
CA THR A 252 -7.47 7.00 -7.96
C THR A 252 -7.49 7.98 -9.14
N GLN A 253 -8.57 8.72 -9.31
CA GLN A 253 -8.70 9.65 -10.43
C GLN A 253 -7.64 10.78 -10.33
N PRO A 254 -6.86 11.03 -11.40
CA PRO A 254 -5.93 12.16 -11.44
C PRO A 254 -6.65 13.51 -11.45
N ASP A 255 -6.04 14.53 -10.86
CA ASP A 255 -6.51 15.92 -10.93
C ASP A 255 -5.35 16.93 -10.99
N THR A 256 -5.65 18.23 -10.87
CA THR A 256 -4.70 19.34 -11.07
C THR A 256 -3.62 19.51 -9.99
N GLY A 257 -3.71 18.72 -8.91
CA GLY A 257 -2.68 18.56 -7.90
C GLY A 257 -1.63 17.49 -8.23
N ASP A 258 -1.79 16.72 -9.32
CA ASP A 258 -0.92 15.61 -9.70
C ASP A 258 0.03 15.95 -10.87
N ILE A 259 1.02 15.08 -11.06
CA ILE A 259 1.93 15.09 -12.21
C ILE A 259 1.64 13.89 -13.09
N VAL A 260 1.67 14.15 -14.39
CA VAL A 260 1.74 13.12 -15.41
C VAL A 260 3.15 13.10 -15.99
N LEU A 261 3.72 11.90 -16.15
CA LEU A 261 4.97 11.68 -16.84
C LEU A 261 4.71 10.98 -18.17
N PHE A 262 5.35 11.46 -19.22
CA PHE A 262 5.35 10.84 -20.53
C PHE A 262 6.72 10.25 -20.81
N TYR A 263 6.76 9.01 -21.25
CA TYR A 263 8.01 8.39 -21.68
C TYR A 263 8.38 8.91 -23.07
N ARG A 264 9.46 9.68 -23.14
CA ARG A 264 10.09 10.09 -24.39
C ARG A 264 11.12 9.03 -24.74
N ASP A 265 11.10 8.57 -25.98
CA ASP A 265 12.20 7.80 -26.54
C ASP A 265 12.72 8.53 -27.78
N SER A 266 14.03 8.75 -27.84
CA SER A 266 14.65 9.52 -28.91
C SER A 266 16.08 9.05 -29.14
N VAL A 267 16.48 8.96 -30.40
CA VAL A 267 17.83 8.54 -30.78
C VAL A 267 18.88 9.56 -30.33
N GLU A 268 18.54 10.86 -30.34
CA GLU A 268 19.47 11.95 -30.03
C GLU A 268 19.58 12.28 -28.53
N SER A 269 18.45 12.34 -27.81
CA SER A 269 18.42 12.73 -26.39
C SER A 269 18.25 11.54 -25.43
N GLY A 270 18.28 10.32 -25.97
CA GLY A 270 18.00 9.09 -25.23
C GLY A 270 16.54 8.96 -24.79
N SER A 271 16.27 7.93 -24.00
CA SER A 271 14.97 7.67 -23.40
C SER A 271 14.88 8.31 -22.01
N GLN A 272 13.79 9.04 -21.72
CA GLN A 272 13.63 9.78 -20.46
C GLN A 272 12.16 10.09 -20.16
N TRP A 273 11.85 10.37 -18.89
CA TRP A 273 10.49 10.74 -18.45
C TRP A 273 10.33 12.27 -18.39
N GLU A 274 9.47 12.83 -19.25
CA GLU A 274 9.13 14.27 -19.23
C GLU A 274 7.93 14.52 -18.31
N ARG A 275 8.05 15.50 -17.40
CA ARG A 275 7.03 15.78 -16.37
C ARG A 275 6.17 16.99 -16.73
N HIS A 276 4.86 16.81 -16.69
CA HIS A 276 3.90 17.89 -16.86
C HIS A 276 2.91 17.93 -15.71
N ARG A 277 2.57 19.13 -15.27
CA ARG A 277 1.47 19.33 -14.33
C ARG A 277 0.14 19.25 -15.08
N ILE A 278 -0.81 18.53 -14.49
CA ILE A 278 -2.18 18.45 -15.00
C ILE A 278 -2.87 19.80 -14.76
N ALA A 279 -3.39 20.41 -15.81
CA ALA A 279 -4.26 21.59 -15.77
C ALA A 279 -5.76 21.22 -15.78
N GLY A 280 -6.11 20.04 -16.31
CA GLY A 280 -7.45 19.47 -16.26
C GLY A 280 -7.45 17.98 -16.55
N PHE A 281 -8.42 17.25 -16.00
CA PHE A 281 -8.68 15.84 -16.27
C PHE A 281 -10.18 15.65 -16.41
N THR A 282 -10.64 15.05 -17.51
CA THR A 282 -12.07 14.81 -17.75
C THR A 282 -12.30 13.52 -18.53
N ALA A 283 -13.44 12.87 -18.32
CA ALA A 283 -13.93 11.85 -19.23
C ALA A 283 -14.46 12.54 -20.51
N ARG A 284 -14.24 11.93 -21.67
CA ARG A 284 -14.90 12.28 -22.95
C ARG A 284 -15.27 11.00 -23.68
N SER A 285 -16.14 11.09 -24.68
CA SER A 285 -16.42 9.96 -25.56
C SER A 285 -15.13 9.38 -26.12
N LEU A 286 -15.06 8.05 -26.22
CA LEU A 286 -13.85 7.35 -26.65
C LEU A 286 -13.47 7.73 -28.07
N ALA A 287 -14.45 7.90 -28.98
CA ALA A 287 -14.23 8.44 -30.32
C ALA A 287 -13.50 9.80 -30.36
N ALA A 288 -13.69 10.67 -29.35
CA ALA A 288 -13.08 12.01 -29.29
C ALA A 288 -11.76 12.06 -28.50
N SER A 289 -11.49 11.07 -27.65
CA SER A 289 -10.29 10.99 -26.79
C SER A 289 -9.27 9.96 -27.27
N CYS A 290 -9.74 8.89 -27.90
CA CYS A 290 -8.92 7.84 -28.50
C CYS A 290 -9.63 7.30 -29.77
N PRO A 291 -9.58 8.03 -30.90
CA PRO A 291 -10.22 7.60 -32.14
C PRO A 291 -9.74 6.21 -32.58
N ALA A 292 -10.59 5.41 -33.23
CA ALA A 292 -10.21 4.06 -33.69
C ALA A 292 -9.02 4.07 -34.68
N SER A 293 -8.79 5.17 -35.40
CA SER A 293 -7.62 5.41 -36.27
C SER A 293 -6.28 5.51 -35.51
N THR A 294 -6.29 5.47 -34.18
CA THR A 294 -5.10 5.36 -33.32
C THR A 294 -4.65 3.92 -33.11
N GLY A 295 -5.52 2.92 -33.34
CA GLY A 295 -5.26 1.51 -33.07
C GLY A 295 -5.42 1.09 -31.60
N PHE A 296 -5.64 2.03 -30.67
CA PHE A 296 -5.83 1.76 -29.23
C PHE A 296 -7.31 1.69 -28.80
N THR A 297 -8.23 1.72 -29.77
CA THR A 297 -9.68 1.61 -29.59
C THR A 297 -10.24 0.86 -30.80
N PRO A 298 -11.05 -0.21 -30.62
CA PRO A 298 -11.74 -0.84 -31.74
C PRO A 298 -12.90 0.05 -32.20
N PRO A 299 -13.28 0.04 -33.50
CA PRO A 299 -14.36 0.88 -34.02
C PRO A 299 -15.68 0.74 -33.25
N GLN A 300 -16.03 -0.50 -32.89
CA GLN A 300 -17.26 -0.82 -32.15
C GLN A 300 -17.37 -0.11 -30.78
N ASP A 301 -16.26 0.09 -30.06
CA ASP A 301 -16.28 0.70 -28.73
C ASP A 301 -16.30 2.24 -28.80
N ALA A 302 -15.82 2.81 -29.91
CA ALA A 302 -15.92 4.24 -30.19
C ALA A 302 -17.38 4.68 -30.40
N ASP A 303 -18.18 3.83 -31.05
CA ASP A 303 -19.60 4.06 -31.32
C ASP A 303 -20.52 3.63 -30.16
N ALA A 304 -20.08 2.69 -29.31
CA ALA A 304 -20.86 2.16 -28.17
C ALA A 304 -21.04 3.13 -26.99
N GLY A 305 -20.65 4.40 -27.12
CA GLY A 305 -20.76 5.41 -26.04
C GLY A 305 -19.77 5.19 -24.88
N THR A 306 -18.76 4.34 -25.06
CA THR A 306 -17.65 4.19 -24.10
C THR A 306 -16.94 5.53 -23.92
N ASN A 307 -16.45 5.79 -22.70
CA ASN A 307 -15.63 6.97 -22.40
C ASN A 307 -14.15 6.62 -22.34
N GLY A 308 -13.33 7.45 -22.98
CA GLY A 308 -11.90 7.59 -22.69
C GLY A 308 -11.66 8.79 -21.79
N PHE A 309 -10.41 9.21 -21.68
CA PHE A 309 -10.04 10.37 -20.86
C PHE A 309 -9.30 11.41 -21.67
N LEU A 310 -9.47 12.66 -21.29
CA LEU A 310 -8.72 13.79 -21.81
C LEU A 310 -8.01 14.50 -20.67
N ILE A 311 -6.73 14.76 -20.88
CA ILE A 311 -5.86 15.48 -19.95
C ILE A 311 -5.45 16.78 -20.62
N THR A 312 -5.67 17.89 -19.94
CA THR A 312 -5.07 19.18 -20.34
C THR A 312 -3.80 19.37 -19.53
N LEU A 313 -2.69 19.63 -20.18
CA LEU A 313 -1.40 19.94 -19.55
C LEU A 313 -1.25 21.44 -19.33
N SER A 314 -0.51 21.85 -18.29
CA SER A 314 -0.17 23.26 -18.06
C SER A 314 0.85 23.82 -19.06
N THR A 315 1.63 22.94 -19.69
CA THR A 315 2.62 23.25 -20.72
C THR A 315 2.46 22.26 -21.88
N PRO A 316 2.67 22.68 -23.13
CA PRO A 316 2.62 21.77 -24.26
C PRO A 316 3.71 20.69 -24.13
N LEU A 317 3.40 19.52 -24.69
CA LEU A 317 4.31 18.36 -24.73
C LEU A 317 5.46 18.63 -25.72
N SER A 318 6.70 18.21 -25.43
CA SER A 318 7.81 18.41 -26.37
C SER A 318 7.65 17.59 -27.67
N SER A 319 8.41 17.92 -28.72
CA SER A 319 8.18 17.45 -30.09
C SER A 319 8.64 16.01 -30.40
N HIS A 320 8.48 15.07 -29.46
CA HIS A 320 9.05 13.71 -29.57
C HIS A 320 8.16 12.58 -29.00
N PHE A 321 6.86 12.82 -28.78
CA PHE A 321 5.94 11.79 -28.29
C PHE A 321 5.02 11.28 -29.40
N GLY A 322 5.15 9.98 -29.67
CA GLY A 322 4.23 9.28 -30.55
C GLY A 322 2.96 8.82 -29.85
N ARG A 323 1.96 8.46 -30.66
CA ARG A 323 0.84 7.62 -30.20
C ARG A 323 1.40 6.29 -29.71
N GLY A 324 0.91 5.79 -28.58
CA GLY A 324 1.43 4.62 -27.87
C GLY A 324 2.50 4.92 -26.82
N ALA A 325 2.97 6.17 -26.68
CA ALA A 325 3.93 6.53 -25.63
C ALA A 325 3.37 6.20 -24.23
N PRO A 326 4.11 5.46 -23.37
CA PRO A 326 3.70 5.19 -22.00
C PRO A 326 3.48 6.46 -21.17
N VAL A 327 2.42 6.45 -20.38
CA VAL A 327 2.02 7.55 -19.50
C VAL A 327 1.94 7.03 -18.07
N ARG A 328 2.50 7.77 -17.12
CA ARG A 328 2.43 7.45 -15.69
C ARG A 328 1.84 8.61 -14.90
N PHE A 329 1.03 8.33 -13.91
CA PHE A 329 0.42 9.31 -13.02
C PHE A 329 1.01 9.18 -11.63
N ILE A 330 1.53 10.28 -11.09
CA ILE A 330 2.10 10.32 -9.75
C ILE A 330 1.49 11.44 -8.91
N ARG A 331 1.29 11.15 -7.63
CA ARG A 331 0.74 12.06 -6.62
C ARG A 331 1.76 12.25 -5.50
N ARG A 332 2.06 13.51 -5.17
CA ARG A 332 2.92 13.82 -4.02
C ARG A 332 2.14 13.58 -2.73
N GLY A 333 2.66 12.70 -1.89
CA GLY A 333 2.12 12.38 -0.58
C GLY A 333 3.16 12.56 0.51
N ARG A 334 2.70 12.95 1.69
CA ARG A 334 3.49 12.95 2.92
C ARG A 334 2.92 11.94 3.89
N TYR A 335 3.74 10.97 4.26
CA TYR A 335 3.52 10.09 5.39
C TYR A 335 4.16 10.70 6.63
N SER A 336 3.46 10.70 7.75
CA SER A 336 4.00 11.18 9.02
C SER A 336 3.30 10.53 10.21
N LEU A 337 4.06 10.27 11.27
CA LEU A 337 3.50 10.05 12.59
C LEU A 337 2.83 11.36 13.05
N TYR A 338 1.55 11.31 13.41
CA TYR A 338 0.83 12.49 13.89
C TYR A 338 0.00 12.19 15.13
N HIS A 339 -0.16 13.21 15.97
CA HIS A 339 -1.01 13.18 17.14
C HIS A 339 -2.41 13.63 16.75
N SER A 340 -3.40 12.80 17.05
CA SER A 340 -4.80 13.00 16.69
C SER A 340 -5.60 13.57 17.86
N THR A 341 -6.79 14.10 17.59
CA THR A 341 -7.63 14.79 18.58
C THR A 341 -8.20 13.88 19.68
N ASP A 342 -8.17 12.57 19.47
CA ASP A 342 -8.47 11.53 20.47
C ASP A 342 -7.29 11.26 21.43
N GLY A 343 -6.16 11.96 21.26
CA GLY A 343 -4.98 11.84 22.13
C GLY A 343 -4.01 10.73 21.73
N GLU A 344 -4.33 9.96 20.69
CA GLU A 344 -3.54 8.84 20.18
C GLU A 344 -2.65 9.25 18.99
N TRP A 345 -1.65 8.41 18.69
CA TRP A 345 -0.72 8.63 17.58
C TRP A 345 -1.00 7.68 16.42
N TYR A 346 -1.02 8.20 15.19
CA TYR A 346 -1.35 7.43 13.99
C TYR A 346 -0.34 7.68 12.88
N LEU A 347 -0.21 6.71 11.96
CA LEU A 347 0.36 6.95 10.65
C LEU A 347 -0.70 7.72 9.87
N GLY A 348 -0.39 8.96 9.55
CA GLY A 348 -1.26 9.80 8.75
C GLY A 348 -0.66 10.09 7.39
N TYR A 349 -1.54 10.23 6.41
CA TYR A 349 -1.23 10.66 5.06
C TYR A 349 -1.79 12.06 4.81
N ARG A 350 -0.97 12.93 4.20
CA ARG A 350 -1.42 14.19 3.62
C ARG A 350 -1.08 14.18 2.14
N ARG A 351 -2.04 14.57 1.31
CA ARG A 351 -1.74 14.94 -0.07
C ARG A 351 -1.05 16.29 -0.10
N CYS A 352 0.00 16.43 -0.90
CA CYS A 352 0.78 17.66 -1.03
C CYS A 352 0.75 18.20 -2.46
N ASN A 353 0.91 19.51 -2.62
CA ASN A 353 1.07 20.13 -3.93
C ASN A 353 2.30 19.56 -4.64
N ALA A 354 2.09 19.01 -5.84
CA ALA A 354 3.16 18.34 -6.55
C ALA A 354 4.25 19.27 -7.11
N VAL A 355 3.97 20.58 -7.25
CA VAL A 355 4.93 21.59 -7.71
C VAL A 355 5.07 22.70 -6.67
N GLY A 356 6.30 23.14 -6.44
CA GLY A 356 6.62 24.23 -5.52
C GLY A 356 6.81 23.78 -4.06
N SER A 357 6.52 24.69 -3.13
CA SER A 357 6.58 24.43 -1.70
C SER A 357 5.63 23.30 -1.30
N SER A 358 6.03 22.50 -0.31
CA SER A 358 5.19 21.40 0.19
C SER A 358 4.04 21.93 1.05
N VAL A 359 3.04 22.48 0.39
CA VAL A 359 1.74 22.79 0.98
C VAL A 359 0.90 21.53 0.88
N CYS A 360 0.58 20.95 2.04
CA CYS A 360 -0.20 19.72 2.15
C CYS A 360 -1.57 19.99 2.77
N GLY A 361 -2.57 19.22 2.35
CA GLY A 361 -3.93 19.28 2.87
C GLY A 361 -4.05 18.69 4.29
N ALA A 362 -5.31 18.50 4.70
CA ALA A 362 -5.63 17.82 5.95
C ALA A 362 -5.03 16.40 6.01
N ILE A 363 -4.71 15.95 7.23
CA ILE A 363 -4.18 14.61 7.47
C ILE A 363 -5.33 13.61 7.63
N GLN A 364 -5.17 12.44 7.01
CA GLN A 364 -6.07 11.31 7.15
C GLN A 364 -5.34 10.21 7.92
N PRO A 365 -5.92 9.64 8.99
CA PRO A 365 -5.37 8.43 9.61
C PRO A 365 -5.46 7.27 8.64
N LEU A 366 -4.38 6.49 8.55
CA LEU A 366 -4.34 5.23 7.81
C LEU A 366 -4.28 4.02 8.74
N SER A 367 -3.46 4.10 9.79
CA SER A 367 -3.24 2.99 10.72
C SER A 367 -2.73 3.49 12.08
N GLY A 368 -2.88 2.68 13.13
CA GLY A 368 -2.50 2.97 14.50
C GLY A 368 -3.43 2.30 15.53
N PRO A 369 -3.30 2.58 16.83
CA PRO A 369 -2.39 3.56 17.42
C PRO A 369 -0.93 3.10 17.48
N TYR A 370 -0.02 4.06 17.38
CA TYR A 370 1.42 3.90 17.58
C TYR A 370 1.88 4.51 18.90
N ARG A 371 3.12 4.22 19.29
CA ARG A 371 3.78 5.00 20.35
C ARG A 371 3.92 6.47 19.97
N ALA A 372 4.02 7.32 20.98
CA ALA A 372 4.33 8.72 20.78
C ALA A 372 5.65 8.94 20.03
N TYR A 373 5.76 10.09 19.37
CA TYR A 373 7.06 10.55 18.86
C TYR A 373 8.06 10.70 20.01
N SER A 374 9.32 10.37 19.75
CA SER A 374 10.41 10.47 20.71
C SER A 374 11.71 10.77 19.95
N SER A 375 12.51 11.73 20.44
CA SER A 375 13.83 12.04 19.90
C SER A 375 14.84 10.90 20.05
N ASN A 376 14.51 9.87 20.83
CA ASN A 376 15.25 8.60 20.84
C ASN A 376 14.64 7.65 19.77
N PRO A 377 15.39 7.29 18.71
CA PRO A 377 14.90 6.41 17.64
C PRO A 377 14.45 5.02 18.11
N GLY A 378 14.91 4.57 19.28
CA GLY A 378 14.49 3.31 19.89
C GLY A 378 13.08 3.32 20.49
N SER A 379 12.53 4.49 20.81
CA SER A 379 11.24 4.64 21.49
C SER A 379 10.13 5.29 20.66
N THR A 380 10.45 5.99 19.56
CA THR A 380 9.42 6.57 18.66
C THR A 380 8.49 5.50 18.06
N GLY A 381 7.21 5.83 17.88
CA GLY A 381 6.21 4.95 17.25
C GLY A 381 6.41 4.72 15.76
N LEU A 382 7.08 5.63 15.07
CA LEU A 382 7.45 5.50 13.67
C LEU A 382 8.84 6.11 13.46
N LEU A 383 9.67 5.42 12.69
CA LEU A 383 11.01 5.82 12.33
C LEU A 383 11.27 5.53 10.86
N PHE A 384 11.79 6.52 10.14
CA PHE A 384 12.36 6.42 8.80
C PHE A 384 13.86 6.68 8.89
N GLU A 385 14.66 5.74 8.39
CA GLU A 385 16.11 5.87 8.27
C GLU A 385 16.50 5.71 6.81
N PHE A 386 17.20 6.70 6.28
CA PHE A 386 17.56 6.79 4.86
C PHE A 386 19.02 6.42 4.67
N PHE A 387 19.34 5.65 3.63
CA PHE A 387 20.69 5.19 3.36
C PHE A 387 21.09 5.34 1.89
N ASP A 388 22.37 5.64 1.67
CA ASP A 388 23.00 5.67 0.35
C ASP A 388 23.39 4.28 -0.18
N GLU A 389 23.97 4.23 -1.38
CA GLU A 389 24.41 2.98 -2.02
C GLU A 389 25.49 2.20 -1.24
N LEU A 390 26.27 2.90 -0.41
CA LEU A 390 27.35 2.34 0.42
C LEU A 390 26.85 1.94 1.82
N GLY A 391 25.59 2.22 2.15
CA GLY A 391 25.00 2.02 3.47
C GLY A 391 25.29 3.15 4.47
N GLY A 392 25.81 4.29 4.02
CA GLY A 392 25.92 5.51 4.81
C GLY A 392 24.53 6.09 5.09
N ARG A 393 24.30 6.60 6.31
CA ARG A 393 23.01 7.19 6.70
C ARG A 393 22.89 8.61 6.15
N LEU A 394 21.80 8.88 5.45
CA LEU A 394 21.43 10.19 4.92
C LEU A 394 20.66 11.00 5.98
N GLY A 395 21.02 12.27 6.13
CA GLY A 395 20.30 13.25 6.97
C GLY A 395 19.24 14.04 6.20
N ALA A 396 18.35 14.72 6.92
CA ALA A 396 17.44 15.69 6.33
C ALA A 396 18.23 16.77 5.56
N GLY A 397 17.88 17.02 4.29
CA GLY A 397 18.63 17.89 3.39
C GLY A 397 19.71 17.21 2.53
N SER A 398 19.94 15.90 2.68
CA SER A 398 20.77 15.14 1.72
C SER A 398 20.11 15.12 0.32
N SER A 399 20.89 14.93 -0.73
CA SER A 399 20.34 14.83 -2.09
C SER A 399 19.48 13.56 -2.24
N PRO A 400 18.19 13.64 -2.61
CA PRO A 400 17.34 12.47 -2.81
C PRO A 400 17.84 11.50 -3.87
N LEU A 401 18.66 11.97 -4.82
CA LEU A 401 19.27 11.14 -5.86
C LEU A 401 20.27 10.13 -5.31
N THR A 402 20.82 10.35 -4.11
CA THR A 402 21.73 9.41 -3.42
C THR A 402 21.00 8.30 -2.67
N LEU A 403 19.67 8.38 -2.55
CA LEU A 403 18.88 7.43 -1.76
C LEU A 403 18.84 6.05 -2.39
N ALA A 404 19.32 5.04 -1.67
CA ALA A 404 19.32 3.65 -2.09
C ALA A 404 18.36 2.77 -1.28
N ARG A 405 18.18 3.06 0.00
CA ARG A 405 17.35 2.26 0.93
C ARG A 405 16.65 3.15 1.93
N ILE A 406 15.41 2.80 2.26
CA ILE A 406 14.67 3.33 3.41
C ILE A 406 14.41 2.17 4.37
N ASP A 407 14.87 2.28 5.60
CA ASP A 407 14.46 1.39 6.68
C ASP A 407 13.32 2.06 7.46
N ILE A 408 12.25 1.32 7.68
CA ILE A 408 11.00 1.80 8.26
C ILE A 408 10.73 0.96 9.49
N THR A 409 10.66 1.59 10.67
CA THR A 409 10.26 0.89 11.90
C THR A 409 8.94 1.46 12.43
N ALA A 410 7.93 0.62 12.56
CA ALA A 410 6.66 0.94 13.22
C ALA A 410 6.61 0.24 14.58
N ARG A 411 6.10 0.93 15.62
CA ARG A 411 5.95 0.42 16.99
C ARG A 411 4.59 0.81 17.54
N ALA A 412 3.72 -0.17 17.71
CA ALA A 412 2.39 0.01 18.29
C ALA A 412 2.35 -0.39 19.76
N GLU A 413 1.42 0.20 20.49
CA GLU A 413 1.13 -0.12 21.89
C GLU A 413 -0.40 -0.12 22.09
N SER A 414 -0.91 -1.12 22.80
CA SER A 414 -2.34 -1.25 23.08
C SER A 414 -2.83 -0.15 24.01
N ARG A 415 -4.04 0.35 23.80
CA ARG A 415 -4.67 1.37 24.65
C ARG A 415 -4.85 0.90 26.09
N HIS A 416 -5.16 -0.39 26.27
CA HIS A 416 -5.45 -0.93 27.59
C HIS A 416 -4.28 -1.70 28.19
N ARG A 417 -4.00 -1.42 29.47
CA ARG A 417 -3.10 -2.25 30.28
C ARG A 417 -3.76 -3.60 30.57
N LEU A 418 -3.06 -4.68 30.30
CA LEU A 418 -3.52 -6.04 30.63
C LEU A 418 -2.84 -6.51 31.91
N THR A 419 -3.63 -7.07 32.83
CA THR A 419 -3.07 -7.79 33.99
C THR A 419 -3.00 -9.28 33.68
N VAL A 420 -1.78 -9.77 33.45
CA VAL A 420 -1.46 -11.18 33.20
C VAL A 420 -0.70 -11.69 34.43
N GLU A 421 -1.24 -12.71 35.11
CA GLU A 421 -0.60 -13.33 36.30
C GLU A 421 -0.21 -12.32 37.40
N GLY A 422 -1.05 -11.28 37.61
CA GLY A 422 -0.80 -10.21 38.58
C GLY A 422 0.21 -9.15 38.13
N ARG A 423 0.85 -9.31 36.96
CA ARG A 423 1.69 -8.29 36.33
C ARG A 423 0.90 -7.47 35.33
N THR A 424 0.96 -6.15 35.47
CA THR A 424 0.36 -5.21 34.52
C THR A 424 1.35 -4.95 33.39
N VAL A 425 0.97 -5.31 32.17
CA VAL A 425 1.76 -5.17 30.94
C VAL A 425 0.95 -4.37 29.92
N MET A 426 1.58 -3.50 29.15
CA MET A 426 0.98 -2.96 27.92
C MET A 426 1.50 -3.80 26.74
N PRO A 427 0.64 -4.60 26.08
CA PRO A 427 0.95 -5.18 24.79
C PRO A 427 1.54 -4.14 23.84
N ALA A 428 2.69 -4.48 23.27
CA ALA A 428 3.32 -3.69 22.24
C ALA A 428 3.86 -4.63 21.17
N ASP A 429 3.88 -4.16 19.93
CA ASP A 429 4.55 -4.85 18.83
C ASP A 429 5.43 -3.88 18.06
N SER A 430 6.42 -4.41 17.36
CA SER A 430 7.32 -3.61 16.53
C SER A 430 7.83 -4.40 15.35
N GLY A 431 7.74 -3.82 14.17
CA GLY A 431 8.29 -4.37 12.94
C GLY A 431 9.20 -3.36 12.25
N THR A 432 10.27 -3.86 11.64
CA THR A 432 11.15 -3.07 10.78
C THR A 432 11.19 -3.71 9.40
N VAL A 433 11.04 -2.92 8.35
CA VAL A 433 11.23 -3.33 6.96
C VAL A 433 12.27 -2.47 6.28
N SER A 434 13.18 -3.10 5.53
CA SER A 434 14.13 -2.43 4.67
C SER A 434 13.63 -2.46 3.24
N VAL A 435 13.51 -1.30 2.60
CA VAL A 435 13.03 -1.17 1.22
C VAL A 435 14.11 -0.50 0.37
N ALA A 436 14.67 -1.25 -0.58
CA ALA A 436 15.57 -0.71 -1.58
C ALA A 436 14.77 0.10 -2.62
N VAL A 437 15.20 1.33 -2.88
CA VAL A 437 14.56 2.22 -3.86
C VAL A 437 14.96 1.79 -5.28
N ARG A 438 13.96 1.67 -6.16
CA ARG A 438 14.16 1.30 -7.57
C ARG A 438 14.37 2.56 -8.43
N ASN A 439 14.86 2.35 -9.65
CA ASN A 439 14.98 3.41 -10.66
C ASN A 439 15.76 4.64 -10.14
N ARG A 440 16.95 4.39 -9.56
CA ARG A 440 17.78 5.41 -8.89
C ARG A 440 18.46 6.39 -9.84
N ARG A 441 18.45 6.11 -11.14
CA ARG A 441 18.96 6.97 -12.22
C ARG A 441 17.77 7.50 -13.02
N PRO A 442 17.79 8.80 -13.41
CA PRO A 442 16.73 9.41 -14.23
C PRO A 442 16.66 8.80 -15.63
#